data_AF-A0A7R9CE68-F1
#
_entry.id   AF-A0A7R9CE68-F1
#
_cell.length_a   1.000
_cell.length_b   1.000
_cell.length_c   1.000
_cell.angle_alpha   90.00
_cell.angle_beta   90.00
_cell.angle_gamma   90.00
#
_symmetry.space_group_name_H-M   'P 1'
#
loop_
_entity.id
_entity.type
_entity.pdbx_description
1 polymer ?
#
loop_
_entity_poly.entity_id
_entity_poly.type
_entity_poly.pdbx_seq_one_letter_code
_entity_poly.pdbx_strand_id
1 'polypeptide(L)'
;MEGKIVWKVVVENVKTKKEATYDFDAIIVCNGHYSVPHIPDIPGVETFNGIQLHSHSYREPEKFTGLNVVLLGASSSGVDIGLELARHARQSLLDVDSHVLRMAPTLNNMLLLLLLLLLLKLADLDIPHQEGTSVAPCSLDNRMQAI
;
A
#
# COMPACT_ATOMS: atom_id res chain seq x y z
N MET A 1 -35.68 29.67 23.70
CA MET A 1 -34.23 29.56 23.94
C MET A 1 -33.84 28.18 23.47
N GLU A 2 -33.22 28.07 22.30
CA GLU A 2 -32.79 26.79 21.73
C GLU A 2 -31.68 26.18 22.60
N GLY A 3 -31.78 24.87 22.85
CA GLY A 3 -30.80 24.13 23.65
C GLY A 3 -29.44 24.15 22.97
N LYS A 4 -28.42 24.61 23.70
CA LYS A 4 -27.03 24.59 23.24
C LYS A 4 -26.59 23.12 23.08
N ILE A 5 -26.20 22.73 21.86
CA ILE A 5 -25.61 21.41 21.60
C ILE A 5 -24.19 21.42 22.20
N VAL A 6 -23.91 20.44 23.05
CA VAL A 6 -22.61 20.26 23.69
C VAL A 6 -22.13 18.84 23.40
N TRP A 7 -20.89 18.71 22.95
CA TRP A 7 -20.24 17.43 22.76
C TRP A 7 -19.53 17.00 24.03
N LYS A 8 -19.81 15.78 24.48
CA LYS A 8 -19.12 15.15 25.61
C LYS A 8 -18.04 14.21 25.08
N VAL A 9 -16.77 14.55 25.32
CA VAL A 9 -15.60 13.80 24.85
C VAL A 9 -14.95 13.08 26.02
N VAL A 10 -14.82 11.76 25.89
CA VAL A 10 -14.12 10.91 26.85
C VAL A 10 -12.69 10.68 26.36
N VAL A 11 -11.71 10.90 27.23
CA VAL A 11 -10.29 10.73 26.93
C VAL A 11 -9.68 9.76 27.93
N GLU A 12 -9.04 8.71 27.44
CA GLU A 12 -8.20 7.82 28.24
C GLU A 12 -6.74 8.29 28.18
N ASN A 13 -6.11 8.47 29.33
CA ASN A 13 -4.66 8.62 29.40
C ASN A 13 -3.98 7.26 29.18
N VAL A 14 -3.28 7.12 28.05
CA VAL A 14 -2.65 5.86 27.61
C VAL A 14 -1.74 5.21 28.67
N LYS A 15 -1.01 6.01 29.47
CA LYS A 15 -0.06 5.51 30.48
C LYS A 15 -0.72 5.09 31.78
N THR A 16 -1.66 5.92 32.26
CA THR A 16 -2.28 5.74 33.58
C THR A 16 -3.60 4.97 33.51
N LYS A 17 -4.15 4.77 32.32
CA LYS A 17 -5.46 4.14 32.06
C LYS A 17 -6.63 4.83 32.77
N LYS A 18 -6.44 6.10 33.13
CA LYS A 18 -7.49 6.93 33.73
C LYS A 18 -8.27 7.65 32.65
N GLU A 19 -9.58 7.65 32.80
CA GLU A 19 -10.50 8.38 31.93
C GLU A 19 -10.86 9.75 32.52
N ALA A 20 -11.07 10.71 31.63
CA ALA A 20 -11.64 12.01 31.95
C ALA A 20 -12.65 12.40 30.88
N THR A 21 -13.66 13.19 31.26
CA THR A 21 -14.72 13.63 30.36
C THR A 21 -14.73 15.15 30.28
N TYR A 22 -14.84 15.68 29.07
CA TYR A 22 -14.83 17.11 28.79
C TYR A 22 -15.99 17.51 27.88
N ASP A 23 -16.52 18.71 28.09
CA ASP A 23 -17.64 19.26 27.33
C ASP A 23 -17.13 20.34 26.37
N PHE A 24 -17.51 20.26 25.10
CA PHE A 24 -17.06 21.18 24.04
C PHE A 24 -18.23 21.67 23.18
N ASP A 25 -18.11 22.90 22.70
CA ASP A 25 -19.10 23.49 21.79
C ASP A 25 -18.92 23.02 20.33
N ALA A 26 -17.70 22.59 19.98
CA ALA A 26 -17.36 22.07 18.66
C ALA A 26 -16.22 21.05 18.75
N ILE A 27 -16.16 20.14 17.76
CA ILE A 27 -15.10 19.14 17.61
C ILE A 27 -14.53 19.25 16.19
N ILE A 28 -13.20 19.19 16.09
CA ILE A 28 -12.48 19.05 14.82
C ILE A 28 -11.76 17.70 14.86
N VAL A 29 -12.01 16.85 13.86
CA VAL A 29 -11.44 15.50 13.78
C VAL A 29 -10.25 15.50 12.82
N CYS A 30 -9.06 15.27 13.37
CA CYS A 30 -7.78 15.25 12.63
C CYS A 30 -6.99 13.95 12.87
N ASN A 31 -7.67 12.81 13.01
CA ASN A 31 -7.05 11.53 13.40
C ASN A 31 -6.25 10.85 12.27
N GLY A 32 -6.32 11.37 11.04
CA GLY A 32 -5.71 10.76 9.85
C GLY A 32 -6.47 9.51 9.37
N HIS A 33 -6.20 9.10 8.13
CA HIS A 33 -6.92 8.00 7.46
C HIS A 33 -6.00 6.90 6.88
N TYR A 34 -4.68 6.97 7.13
CA TYR A 34 -3.69 6.00 6.62
C TYR A 34 -3.16 5.01 7.69
N SER A 35 -3.77 5.00 8.88
CA SER A 35 -3.31 4.17 10.00
C SER A 35 -4.01 2.82 10.12
N VAL A 36 -5.20 2.66 9.53
CA VAL A 36 -5.92 1.39 9.49
C VAL A 36 -5.76 0.81 8.09
N PRO A 37 -5.04 -0.30 7.91
CA PRO A 37 -4.81 -0.88 6.59
C PRO A 37 -6.09 -1.48 6.01
N HIS A 38 -6.25 -1.37 4.69
CA HIS A 38 -7.24 -2.14 3.95
C HIS A 38 -6.60 -3.43 3.47
N ILE A 39 -7.00 -4.57 4.05
CA ILE A 39 -6.50 -5.89 3.65
C ILE A 39 -7.55 -6.53 2.74
N PRO A 40 -7.29 -6.68 1.43
CA PRO A 40 -8.23 -7.34 0.54
C PRO A 40 -8.19 -8.86 0.75
N ASP A 41 -9.34 -9.51 0.54
CA ASP A 41 -9.40 -10.97 0.48
C ASP A 41 -8.82 -11.45 -0.85
N ILE A 42 -7.67 -12.14 -0.78
CA ILE A 42 -6.97 -12.67 -1.96
C ILE A 42 -7.19 -14.19 -2.00
N PRO A 43 -7.88 -14.74 -3.02
CA PRO A 43 -8.10 -16.18 -3.11
C PRO A 43 -6.77 -16.97 -3.17
N GLY A 44 -6.64 -18.00 -2.33
CA GLY A 44 -5.45 -18.85 -2.29
C GLY A 44 -4.31 -18.32 -1.42
N VAL A 45 -4.44 -17.11 -0.86
CA VAL A 45 -3.41 -16.47 -0.03
C VAL A 45 -3.16 -17.22 1.27
N GLU A 46 -4.14 -17.97 1.76
CA GLU A 46 -4.05 -18.83 2.94
C GLU A 46 -3.07 -20.00 2.76
N THR A 47 -2.79 -20.38 1.51
CA THR A 47 -1.83 -21.45 1.17
C THR A 47 -0.43 -20.92 0.86
N PHE A 48 -0.26 -19.61 0.88
CA PHE A 48 1.02 -18.96 0.58
C PHE A 48 1.97 -19.09 1.78
N ASN A 49 3.10 -19.78 1.56
CA ASN A 49 4.10 -20.04 2.60
C ASN A 49 5.13 -18.91 2.79
N GLY A 50 5.02 -17.84 2.02
CA GLY A 50 5.84 -16.64 2.19
C GLY A 50 5.31 -15.71 3.29
N ILE A 51 6.12 -14.72 3.62
CA ILE A 51 5.77 -13.51 4.38
C ILE A 51 4.78 -12.69 3.59
N GLN A 52 3.68 -12.35 4.26
CA GLN A 52 2.63 -11.45 3.77
C GLN A 52 2.61 -10.21 4.68
N LEU A 53 2.70 -9.01 4.12
CA LEU A 53 2.89 -7.79 4.89
C LEU A 53 2.31 -6.56 4.20
N HIS A 54 1.16 -6.06 4.62
CA HIS A 54 0.65 -4.79 4.08
C HIS A 54 1.65 -3.62 4.26
N SER A 55 1.70 -2.70 3.29
CA SER A 55 2.58 -1.51 3.29
C SER A 55 2.61 -0.71 4.62
N HIS A 56 1.48 -0.59 5.31
CA HIS A 56 1.37 -0.03 6.68
C HIS A 56 2.38 -0.63 7.69
N SER A 57 2.77 -1.89 7.52
CA SER A 57 3.69 -2.62 8.40
C SER A 57 5.11 -2.76 7.81
N TYR A 58 5.35 -2.32 6.58
CA TYR A 58 6.68 -2.25 5.97
C TYR A 58 7.55 -1.22 6.71
N ARG A 59 8.83 -1.55 6.95
CA ARG A 59 9.74 -0.70 7.73
C ARG A 59 11.14 -0.58 7.15
N GLU A 60 11.67 -1.67 6.60
CA GLU A 60 13.05 -1.70 6.11
C GLU A 60 13.17 -2.72 4.94
N PRO A 61 13.93 -2.40 3.89
CA PRO A 61 14.07 -3.23 2.69
C PRO A 61 15.01 -4.42 2.88
N GLU A 62 15.94 -4.35 3.84
CA GLU A 62 17.01 -5.34 4.02
C GLU A 62 16.45 -6.73 4.32
N LYS A 63 15.28 -6.81 4.97
CA LYS A 63 14.55 -8.07 5.23
C LYS A 63 14.17 -8.83 3.96
N PHE A 64 14.13 -8.15 2.82
CA PHE A 64 13.75 -8.71 1.53
C PHE A 64 14.95 -8.97 0.63
N THR A 65 16.17 -8.82 1.15
CA THR A 65 17.40 -8.98 0.36
C THR A 65 17.50 -10.36 -0.25
N GLY A 66 17.66 -10.44 -1.57
CA GLY A 66 17.80 -11.70 -2.30
C GLY A 66 16.51 -12.53 -2.43
N LEU A 67 15.37 -12.01 -1.96
CA LEU A 67 14.05 -12.64 -2.09
C LEU A 67 13.34 -12.16 -3.36
N ASN A 68 12.36 -12.94 -3.82
CA ASN A 68 11.43 -12.49 -4.85
C ASN A 68 10.23 -11.83 -4.14
N VAL A 69 9.88 -10.60 -4.52
CA VAL A 69 8.82 -9.84 -3.88
C VAL A 69 7.75 -9.46 -4.90
N VAL A 70 6.49 -9.64 -4.52
CA VAL A 70 5.31 -9.15 -5.24
C VAL A 70 4.70 -8.02 -4.40
N LEU A 71 4.48 -6.88 -5.03
CA LEU A 71 3.80 -5.72 -4.45
C LEU A 71 2.40 -5.65 -5.02
N LEU A 72 1.39 -5.70 -4.16
CA LEU A 72 0.00 -5.60 -4.59
C LEU A 72 -0.48 -4.15 -4.47
N GLY A 73 -0.57 -3.46 -5.61
CA GLY A 73 -1.05 -2.09 -5.72
C GLY A 73 0.02 -1.12 -6.21
N ALA A 74 -0.32 -0.32 -7.22
CA ALA A 74 0.59 0.62 -7.90
C ALA A 74 0.32 2.10 -7.58
N SER A 75 -0.23 2.38 -6.40
CA SER A 75 -0.38 3.75 -5.89
C SER A 75 0.90 4.20 -5.16
N SER A 76 0.89 5.36 -4.49
CA SER A 76 2.06 5.97 -3.86
C SER A 76 2.90 5.00 -3.03
N SER A 77 2.29 4.26 -2.11
CA SER A 77 3.02 3.30 -1.26
C SER A 77 3.70 2.19 -2.06
N GLY A 78 3.03 1.63 -3.07
CA GLY A 78 3.58 0.54 -3.87
C GLY A 78 4.73 0.99 -4.77
N VAL A 79 4.64 2.21 -5.32
CA VAL A 79 5.72 2.82 -6.11
C VAL A 79 6.94 3.10 -5.24
N ASP A 80 6.76 3.73 -4.07
CA ASP A 80 7.86 4.08 -3.19
C ASP A 80 8.56 2.84 -2.61
N ILE A 81 7.79 1.87 -2.11
CA ILE A 81 8.34 0.60 -1.61
C ILE A 81 8.99 -0.20 -2.74
N GLY A 82 8.41 -0.21 -3.94
CA GLY A 82 8.99 -0.85 -5.12
C GLY A 82 10.36 -0.27 -5.48
N LEU A 83 10.48 1.05 -5.46
CA LEU A 83 11.76 1.73 -5.71
C LEU A 83 12.82 1.42 -4.64
N GLU A 84 12.41 1.27 -3.39
CA GLU A 84 13.28 0.90 -2.28
C GLU A 84 13.75 -0.56 -2.39
N LEU A 85 12.82 -1.46 -2.72
CA LEU A 85 13.09 -2.89 -2.90
C LEU A 85 13.90 -3.19 -4.15
N ALA A 86 13.83 -2.38 -5.21
CA ALA A 86 14.61 -2.58 -6.43
C ALA A 86 16.13 -2.67 -6.17
N ARG A 87 16.61 -2.11 -5.05
CA ARG A 87 18.03 -2.18 -4.65
C ARG A 87 18.39 -3.37 -3.77
N HIS A 88 17.40 -4.11 -3.25
CA HIS A 88 17.59 -5.15 -2.23
C HIS A 88 17.04 -6.51 -2.67
N ALA A 89 15.81 -6.52 -3.19
CA ALA A 89 15.15 -7.73 -3.66
C ALA A 89 15.86 -8.31 -4.89
N ARG A 90 15.77 -9.62 -5.06
CA ARG A 90 16.26 -10.30 -6.27
C ARG A 90 15.42 -9.93 -7.49
N GLN A 91 14.11 -9.93 -7.30
CA GLN A 91 13.11 -9.53 -8.29
C GLN A 91 11.95 -8.88 -7.55
N SER A 92 11.42 -7.78 -8.10
CA SER A 92 10.20 -7.13 -7.60
C SER A 92 9.19 -6.99 -8.74
N LEU A 93 7.94 -7.40 -8.49
CA LEU A 93 6.82 -7.26 -9.43
C LEU A 93 5.78 -6.35 -8.80
N LEU A 94 5.39 -5.29 -9.51
CA LEU A 94 4.35 -4.37 -9.08
C LEU A 94 3.05 -4.72 -9.82
N ASP A 95 2.02 -5.11 -9.06
CA ASP A 95 0.70 -5.35 -9.63
C ASP A 95 -0.07 -4.02 -9.71
N VAL A 96 -0.55 -3.73 -10.93
CA VAL A 96 -1.27 -2.49 -11.23
C VAL A 96 -2.75 -2.83 -11.25
N ASP A 97 -3.44 -2.55 -10.15
CA ASP A 97 -4.89 -2.69 -10.12
C ASP A 97 -5.52 -1.85 -11.24
N SER A 98 -6.33 -2.51 -12.07
CA SER A 98 -7.07 -1.94 -13.20
C SER A 98 -7.89 -0.69 -12.84
N HIS A 99 -8.21 -0.49 -11.55
CA HIS A 99 -8.91 0.69 -11.06
C HIS A 99 -8.08 1.98 -11.14
N VAL A 100 -6.74 1.91 -11.02
CA VAL A 100 -5.84 3.07 -11.15
C VAL A 100 -5.79 3.56 -12.61
N LEU A 101 -5.84 2.64 -13.58
CA LEU A 101 -5.92 2.98 -15.01
C LEU A 101 -7.22 3.72 -15.38
N ARG A 102 -8.30 3.51 -14.61
CA ARG A 102 -9.61 4.19 -14.83
C ARG A 102 -9.69 5.60 -14.22
N MET A 103 -8.86 5.92 -13.24
CA MET A 103 -8.89 7.22 -12.54
C MET A 103 -7.99 8.30 -13.15
N ALA A 104 -7.38 8.05 -14.31
CA ALA A 104 -6.64 9.07 -15.05
C ALA A 104 -7.44 9.66 -16.24
N PRO A 105 -8.59 10.35 -16.05
CA PRO A 105 -9.08 11.23 -17.09
C PRO A 105 -8.37 12.59 -16.96
N THR A 106 -7.78 13.02 -18.09
CA THR A 106 -7.35 14.40 -18.41
C THR A 106 -6.14 14.98 -17.68
N LEU A 107 -4.97 14.90 -18.32
CA LEU A 107 -4.23 16.03 -18.93
C LEU A 107 -2.84 15.52 -19.37
N ASN A 108 -2.60 15.44 -20.67
CA ASN A 108 -1.29 15.40 -21.36
C ASN A 108 -0.10 14.64 -20.72
N ASN A 109 -0.37 13.52 -20.03
CA ASN A 109 0.67 12.72 -19.37
C ASN A 109 1.32 11.66 -20.27
N MET A 110 1.23 11.78 -21.59
CA MET A 110 1.96 10.86 -22.49
C MET A 110 3.47 10.97 -22.27
N LEU A 111 3.98 12.19 -22.04
CA LEU A 111 5.40 12.42 -21.75
C LEU A 111 5.81 11.89 -20.37
N LEU A 112 4.92 11.99 -19.37
CA LEU A 112 5.19 11.52 -18.01
C LEU A 112 5.13 9.99 -17.91
N LEU A 113 4.18 9.37 -18.63
CA LEU A 113 4.10 7.92 -18.76
C LEU A 113 5.30 7.39 -19.56
N LEU A 114 5.69 8.06 -20.66
CA LEU A 114 6.90 7.72 -21.40
C LEU A 114 8.16 7.93 -20.56
N LEU A 115 8.24 8.96 -19.74
CA LEU A 115 9.37 9.20 -18.83
C LEU A 115 9.42 8.14 -17.73
N LEU A 116 8.27 7.75 -17.15
CA LEU A 116 8.19 6.66 -16.17
C LEU A 116 8.59 5.32 -16.81
N LEU A 117 8.08 5.02 -18.02
CA LEU A 117 8.45 3.83 -18.77
C LEU A 117 9.92 3.84 -19.19
N LEU A 118 10.47 5.00 -19.56
CA LEU A 118 11.89 5.18 -19.90
C LEU A 118 12.78 5.06 -18.66
N LEU A 119 12.36 5.58 -17.51
CA LEU A 119 13.06 5.42 -16.22
C LEU A 119 13.07 3.95 -15.78
N LEU A 120 11.98 3.22 -16.00
CA LEU A 120 11.92 1.77 -15.78
C LEU A 120 12.80 1.01 -16.78
N LYS A 121 12.89 1.47 -18.04
CA LYS A 121 13.76 0.88 -19.10
C LYS A 121 15.24 1.14 -18.87
N LEU A 122 15.60 2.31 -18.34
CA LEU A 122 16.98 2.73 -18.03
C LEU A 122 17.51 2.09 -16.74
N ALA A 123 16.64 1.52 -15.90
CA ALA A 123 17.01 0.83 -14.67
C ALA A 123 17.43 -0.64 -14.87
N ASP A 124 17.63 -1.11 -16.12
CA ASP A 124 17.91 -2.52 -16.47
C ASP A 124 16.93 -3.52 -15.80
N LEU A 125 15.69 -3.08 -15.55
CA LEU A 125 14.62 -3.98 -15.16
C LEU A 125 13.98 -4.48 -16.47
N ASP A 126 14.46 -5.62 -16.95
CA ASP A 126 13.74 -6.48 -17.89
C ASP A 126 12.42 -6.90 -17.21
N ILE A 127 11.41 -6.03 -17.26
CA ILE A 127 10.04 -6.37 -16.88
C ILE A 127 9.41 -6.99 -18.12
N PRO A 128 9.22 -8.31 -18.19
CA PRO A 128 8.51 -8.92 -19.30
C PRO A 128 7.09 -8.40 -19.32
N HIS A 129 6.73 -7.72 -20.41
CA HIS A 129 5.39 -7.24 -20.68
C HIS A 129 4.50 -8.46 -20.97
N GLN A 130 3.69 -8.89 -20.00
CA GLN A 130 2.61 -9.86 -20.24
C GLN A 130 1.30 -9.09 -20.38
N GLU A 131 0.86 -8.88 -21.62
CA GLU A 131 -0.52 -8.48 -21.90
C GLU A 131 -1.42 -9.68 -21.61
N GLY A 132 -2.21 -9.60 -20.54
CA GLY A 132 -3.18 -10.63 -20.24
C GLY A 132 -3.70 -10.54 -18.83
N THR A 133 -4.88 -9.96 -18.66
CA THR A 133 -5.74 -10.17 -17.49
C THR A 133 -6.11 -11.65 -17.40
N SER A 134 -5.25 -12.44 -16.77
CA SER A 134 -5.53 -13.75 -16.23
C SER A 134 -4.42 -14.04 -15.24
N VAL A 135 -4.72 -13.88 -13.96
CA VAL A 135 -3.90 -14.46 -12.89
C VAL A 135 -4.08 -15.99 -13.02
N ALA A 136 -3.36 -16.59 -13.96
CA ALA A 136 -3.13 -18.02 -13.92
C ALA A 136 -2.38 -18.30 -12.61
N PRO A 137 -2.68 -19.41 -11.91
CA PRO A 137 -2.03 -19.76 -10.66
C PRO A 137 -0.56 -20.10 -10.99
N CYS A 138 0.28 -19.08 -11.07
CA CYS A 138 1.72 -19.25 -11.19
C CYS A 138 2.13 -19.93 -9.89
N SER A 139 2.57 -21.18 -9.99
CA SER A 139 3.01 -22.00 -8.86
C SER A 139 3.84 -21.15 -7.90
N LEU A 140 3.25 -20.81 -6.76
CA LEU A 140 3.82 -19.94 -5.75
C LEU A 140 4.98 -20.70 -5.09
N ASP A 141 6.19 -20.49 -5.61
CA ASP A 141 7.42 -20.96 -4.98
C ASP A 141 7.53 -20.34 -3.58
N ASN A 142 7.99 -21.13 -2.61
CA ASN A 142 8.17 -20.76 -1.19
C ASN A 142 9.19 -19.63 -0.96
N ARG A 143 9.68 -18.97 -2.02
CA ARG A 143 10.64 -17.85 -2.00
C ARG A 143 10.01 -16.49 -2.30
N MET A 144 8.71 -16.46 -2.57
CA MET A 144 7.99 -15.25 -2.91
C MET A 144 7.47 -14.57 -1.63
N GLN A 145 7.49 -13.24 -1.59
CA GLN A 145 6.98 -12.41 -0.49
C GLN A 145 5.91 -11.45 -1.03
N ALA A 146 4.84 -11.19 -0.26
CA ALA A 146 3.78 -10.26 -0.67
C ALA A 146 3.74 -9.04 0.26
N ILE A 147 3.74 -7.84 -0.32
CA ILE A 147 3.57 -6.56 0.41
C ILE A 147 2.34 -5.80 -0.07
#